data_AF-A0A1H2WKW1-F1
#
_entry.id   AF-A0A1H2WKW1-F1
#
_cell.length_a   1.000
_cell.length_b   1.000
_cell.length_c   1.000
_cell.angle_alpha   90.00
_cell.angle_beta   90.00
_cell.angle_gamma   90.00
#
_symmetry.space_group_name_H-M   'P 1'
#
loop_
_entity.id
_entity.type
_entity.pdbx_description
1 polymer ?
#
loop_
_entity_poly.entity_id
_entity_poly.type
_entity_poly.pdbx_seq_one_letter_code
_entity_poly.pdbx_strand_id
1 'polypeptide(L)'
;MNDIRFPIGPFQAAPISTHEQRAAVINEIPGITVTLRKLISNLGSEQLDVPYREGGWSARQIVHHLADNDMNAYLRFKRALTEEEPLGATYREDLWGELHDYREVPIEDTLDLLEILHRRFVILLQGLSPEQFSRKLRTLALGSITLDTALQRFVWHNRHHTAQIESSWYRMSWSGSAAICFNASGGLLMVLQGKPHEEKRWSVPSGGRESNESYEDCCIREVFEETGYRIRLAGQLFMKQERIAYFRGEIVGGEPCIQDPDGLIYEIAWKTVEELRELELSFEEDREPLIRFLQERNGAGGET
;
A
#
# COMPACT_ATOMS: atom_id res chain seq x y z
N MET A 1 3.44 13.40 -0.68
CA MET A 1 2.03 13.07 -0.30
C MET A 1 2.05 11.70 0.36
N ASN A 2 1.30 11.49 1.45
CA ASN A 2 1.38 10.25 2.22
C ASN A 2 0.63 9.12 1.49
N ASP A 3 1.30 8.52 0.49
CA ASP A 3 0.76 7.53 -0.47
C ASP A 3 0.08 6.36 0.25
N ILE A 4 0.60 5.96 1.41
CA ILE A 4 0.06 4.88 2.24
C ILE A 4 -1.36 5.20 2.75
N ARG A 5 -1.65 6.47 3.08
CA ARG A 5 -2.98 6.87 3.58
C ARG A 5 -3.99 6.97 2.46
N PHE A 6 -3.58 7.43 1.27
CA PHE A 6 -4.44 7.62 0.09
C PHE A 6 -3.88 6.90 -1.14
N PRO A 7 -3.90 5.56 -1.16
CA PRO A 7 -3.25 4.75 -2.21
C PRO A 7 -3.85 4.95 -3.61
N ILE A 8 -5.06 5.50 -3.71
CA ILE A 8 -5.73 5.82 -4.97
C ILE A 8 -5.94 7.33 -5.16
N GLY A 9 -5.20 8.16 -4.41
CA GLY A 9 -5.38 9.61 -4.35
C GLY A 9 -6.68 10.04 -3.65
N PRO A 10 -6.91 11.36 -3.49
CA PRO A 10 -8.12 11.90 -2.88
C PRO A 10 -9.35 11.79 -3.79
N PHE A 11 -10.54 11.84 -3.21
CA PHE A 11 -11.79 11.85 -3.97
C PHE A 11 -11.89 13.08 -4.87
N GLN A 12 -12.20 12.86 -6.14
CA GLN A 12 -12.53 13.90 -7.10
C GLN A 12 -13.87 13.55 -7.76
N ALA A 13 -14.84 14.46 -7.66
CA ALA A 13 -16.14 14.27 -8.28
C ALA A 13 -16.04 14.56 -9.79
N ALA A 14 -16.57 13.64 -10.60
CA ALA A 14 -16.75 13.85 -12.03
C ALA A 14 -18.24 14.16 -12.33
N PRO A 15 -18.54 15.04 -13.29
CA PRO A 15 -19.90 15.22 -13.76
C PRO A 15 -20.45 13.92 -14.36
N ILE A 16 -21.64 13.51 -13.91
CA ILE A 16 -22.40 12.42 -14.55
C ILE A 16 -23.45 13.08 -15.44
N SER A 17 -23.28 12.93 -16.75
CA SER A 17 -24.12 13.57 -17.77
C SER A 17 -25.04 12.56 -18.47
N THR A 18 -24.77 11.25 -18.37
CA THR A 18 -25.56 10.22 -19.05
C THR A 18 -26.01 9.09 -18.13
N HIS A 19 -27.04 8.37 -18.57
CA HIS A 19 -27.53 7.18 -17.88
C HIS A 19 -26.46 6.08 -17.85
N GLU A 20 -25.68 5.92 -18.91
CA GLU A 20 -24.63 4.90 -19.03
C GLU A 20 -23.48 5.15 -18.05
N GLN A 21 -23.06 6.41 -17.90
CA GLN A 21 -22.04 6.79 -16.90
C GLN A 21 -22.52 6.43 -15.49
N ARG A 22 -23.78 6.72 -15.18
CA ARG A 22 -24.37 6.40 -13.89
C ARG A 22 -24.48 4.89 -13.67
N ALA A 23 -24.97 4.16 -14.67
CA ALA A 23 -25.09 2.72 -14.63
C ALA A 23 -23.73 2.06 -14.43
N ALA A 24 -22.66 2.57 -15.05
CA ALA A 24 -21.30 2.10 -14.83
C ALA A 24 -20.89 2.21 -13.36
N VAL A 25 -21.10 3.38 -12.72
CA VAL A 25 -20.78 3.56 -11.29
C VAL A 25 -21.63 2.65 -10.40
N ILE A 26 -22.92 2.47 -10.68
CA ILE A 26 -23.80 1.56 -9.92
C ILE A 26 -23.33 0.10 -10.05
N ASN A 27 -22.91 -0.31 -11.25
CA ASN A 27 -22.46 -1.68 -11.54
C ASN A 27 -21.13 -2.04 -10.87
N GLU A 28 -20.40 -1.07 -10.33
CA GLU A 28 -19.19 -1.33 -9.55
C GLU A 28 -19.52 -1.82 -8.13
N ILE A 29 -20.70 -1.46 -7.60
CA ILE A 29 -21.07 -1.74 -6.21
C ILE A 29 -21.01 -3.25 -5.88
N PRO A 30 -21.61 -4.16 -6.66
CA PRO A 30 -21.53 -5.60 -6.37
C PRO A 30 -20.11 -6.16 -6.41
N GLY A 31 -19.19 -5.53 -7.17
CA GLY A 31 -17.79 -5.95 -7.28
C GLY A 31 -16.96 -5.67 -6.03
N ILE A 32 -17.44 -4.78 -5.14
CA ILE A 32 -16.73 -4.39 -3.92
C ILE A 32 -16.57 -5.60 -2.99
N THR A 33 -17.67 -6.28 -2.64
CA THR A 33 -17.62 -7.42 -1.72
C THR A 33 -16.87 -8.61 -2.30
N VAL A 34 -16.99 -8.86 -3.61
CA VAL A 34 -16.22 -9.89 -4.31
C VAL A 34 -14.71 -9.63 -4.17
N THR A 35 -14.29 -8.38 -4.39
CA THR A 35 -12.88 -7.98 -4.27
C THR A 35 -12.39 -8.10 -2.84
N LEU A 36 -13.18 -7.63 -1.86
CA LEU A 36 -12.85 -7.76 -0.44
C LEU A 36 -12.70 -9.21 -0.02
N ARG A 37 -13.66 -10.10 -0.33
CA ARG A 37 -13.56 -11.53 0.01
C ARG A 37 -12.30 -12.17 -0.54
N LYS A 38 -11.94 -11.87 -1.80
CA LYS A 38 -10.72 -12.37 -2.41
C LYS A 38 -9.47 -11.90 -1.64
N LEU A 39 -9.39 -10.62 -1.31
CA LEU A 39 -8.25 -10.08 -0.54
C LEU A 39 -8.17 -10.70 0.87
N ILE A 40 -9.30 -10.79 1.57
CA ILE A 40 -9.38 -11.38 2.92
C ILE A 40 -9.02 -12.87 2.89
N SER A 41 -9.41 -13.61 1.85
CA SER A 41 -9.04 -15.04 1.72
C SER A 41 -7.53 -15.28 1.56
N ASN A 42 -6.77 -14.26 1.15
CA ASN A 42 -5.30 -14.31 1.06
C ASN A 42 -4.60 -13.92 2.36
N LEU A 43 -5.34 -13.50 3.39
CA LEU A 43 -4.83 -13.06 4.69
C LEU A 43 -5.11 -14.15 5.74
N GLY A 44 -4.07 -14.56 6.46
CA GLY A 44 -4.23 -15.37 7.67
C GLY A 44 -4.90 -14.59 8.80
N SER A 45 -5.43 -15.29 9.81
CA SER A 45 -6.16 -14.65 10.92
C SER A 45 -5.35 -13.58 11.64
N GLU A 46 -4.06 -13.82 11.88
CA GLU A 46 -3.16 -12.85 12.52
C GLU A 46 -2.89 -11.63 11.62
N GLN A 47 -2.84 -11.82 10.30
CA GLN A 47 -2.60 -10.74 9.35
C GLN A 47 -3.80 -9.78 9.23
N LEU A 48 -5.01 -10.25 9.53
CA LEU A 48 -6.20 -9.40 9.57
C LEU A 48 -6.13 -8.33 10.65
N ASP A 49 -5.35 -8.59 11.70
CA ASP A 49 -5.21 -7.72 12.87
C ASP A 49 -3.96 -6.84 12.80
N VAL A 50 -3.16 -6.95 11.74
CA VAL A 50 -2.02 -6.07 11.48
C VAL A 50 -2.51 -4.73 10.91
N PRO A 51 -2.14 -3.59 11.53
CA PRO A 51 -2.45 -2.26 10.99
C PRO A 51 -1.88 -2.04 9.59
N TYR A 52 -2.65 -1.44 8.67
CA TYR A 52 -2.15 -1.14 7.33
C TYR A 52 -1.01 -0.12 7.32
N ARG A 53 -0.90 0.68 8.38
CA ARG A 53 0.19 1.64 8.64
C ARG A 53 0.35 1.84 10.14
N GLU A 54 1.45 2.44 10.55
CA GLU A 54 1.62 2.88 11.93
C GLU A 54 0.48 3.82 12.36
N GLY A 55 -0.14 3.50 13.52
CA GLY A 55 -1.32 4.20 14.03
C GLY A 55 -2.54 4.16 13.09
N GLY A 56 -2.59 3.20 12.16
CA GLY A 56 -3.72 2.94 11.28
C GLY A 56 -4.61 1.81 11.79
N TRP A 57 -5.70 1.57 11.07
CA TRP A 57 -6.58 0.44 11.33
C TRP A 57 -6.03 -0.87 10.77
N SER A 58 -6.44 -1.99 11.37
CA SER A 58 -6.21 -3.32 10.79
C SER A 58 -7.15 -3.59 9.61
N ALA A 59 -6.88 -4.64 8.84
CA ALA A 59 -7.78 -5.06 7.76
C ALA A 59 -9.17 -5.42 8.32
N ARG A 60 -9.23 -6.07 9.49
CA ARG A 60 -10.48 -6.36 10.21
C ARG A 60 -11.26 -5.09 10.51
N GLN A 61 -10.63 -4.10 11.13
CA GLN A 61 -11.28 -2.83 11.47
C GLN A 61 -11.78 -2.09 10.21
N ILE A 62 -11.00 -2.13 9.12
CA ILE A 62 -11.43 -1.52 7.85
C ILE A 62 -12.70 -2.19 7.30
N VAL A 63 -12.77 -3.53 7.32
CA VAL A 63 -13.96 -4.25 6.80
C VAL A 63 -15.21 -3.96 7.62
N HIS A 64 -15.11 -3.94 8.95
CA HIS A 64 -16.24 -3.53 9.82
C HIS A 64 -16.64 -2.07 9.58
N HIS A 65 -15.67 -1.16 9.47
CA HIS A 65 -15.93 0.25 9.11
C HIS A 65 -16.64 0.41 7.78
N LEU A 66 -16.30 -0.39 6.76
CA LEU A 66 -17.02 -0.34 5.48
C LEU A 66 -18.50 -0.68 5.65
N ALA A 67 -18.84 -1.68 6.47
CA ALA A 67 -20.24 -1.99 6.74
C ALA A 67 -20.97 -0.82 7.42
N ASP A 68 -20.37 -0.23 8.45
CA ASP A 68 -20.96 0.92 9.16
C ASP A 68 -21.11 2.16 8.28
N ASN A 69 -20.09 2.44 7.47
CA ASN A 69 -20.11 3.56 6.53
C ASN A 69 -21.20 3.37 5.47
N ASP A 70 -21.30 2.17 4.91
CA ASP A 70 -22.23 1.87 3.84
C ASP A 70 -23.68 1.85 4.34
N MET A 71 -23.92 1.37 5.57
CA MET A 71 -25.24 1.48 6.22
C MET A 71 -25.65 2.94 6.38
N ASN A 72 -24.72 3.78 6.87
CA ASN A 72 -24.95 5.22 6.97
C ASN A 72 -25.19 5.87 5.60
N ALA A 73 -24.44 5.47 4.57
CA ALA A 73 -24.63 5.97 3.21
C ALA A 73 -26.02 5.60 2.67
N TYR A 74 -26.44 4.34 2.81
CA TYR A 74 -27.76 3.88 2.39
C TYR A 74 -28.90 4.67 3.07
N LEU A 75 -28.79 4.91 4.37
CA LEU A 75 -29.77 5.72 5.11
C LEU A 75 -29.77 7.18 4.64
N ARG A 76 -28.60 7.79 4.42
CA ARG A 76 -28.50 9.16 3.90
C ARG A 76 -29.12 9.30 2.52
N PHE A 77 -28.96 8.31 1.63
CA PHE A 77 -29.62 8.29 0.32
C PHE A 77 -31.14 8.30 0.47
N LYS A 78 -31.70 7.43 1.32
CA LYS A 78 -33.14 7.43 1.57
C LYS A 78 -33.64 8.77 2.09
N ARG A 79 -32.94 9.35 3.07
CA ARG A 79 -33.30 10.66 3.61
C ARG A 79 -33.26 11.74 2.53
N ALA A 80 -32.21 11.80 1.73
CA ALA A 80 -32.11 12.77 0.64
C ALA A 80 -33.23 12.61 -0.41
N LEU A 81 -33.74 11.39 -0.61
CA LEU A 81 -34.88 11.12 -1.49
C LEU A 81 -36.23 11.54 -0.89
N THR A 82 -36.33 11.68 0.43
CA THR A 82 -37.60 11.93 1.14
C THR A 82 -37.66 13.26 1.90
N GLU A 83 -36.53 13.94 2.05
CA GLU A 83 -36.36 15.20 2.78
C GLU A 83 -35.68 16.24 1.88
N GLU A 84 -35.88 17.53 2.16
CA GLU A 84 -35.23 18.63 1.45
C GLU A 84 -33.83 18.91 2.03
N GLU A 85 -32.79 18.64 1.24
CA GLU A 85 -31.37 18.83 1.59
C GLU A 85 -30.99 18.46 3.04
N PRO A 86 -31.29 17.22 3.49
CA PRO A 86 -31.05 16.85 4.88
C PRO A 86 -29.55 16.88 5.21
N LEU A 87 -29.24 17.23 6.47
CA LEU A 87 -27.91 17.06 7.01
C LEU A 87 -27.63 15.56 7.23
N GLY A 88 -26.61 15.05 6.54
CA GLY A 88 -26.11 13.71 6.72
C GLY A 88 -25.51 13.55 8.11
N ALA A 89 -26.07 12.64 8.90
CA ALA A 89 -25.57 12.35 10.25
C ALA A 89 -24.10 11.94 10.19
N THR A 90 -23.28 12.43 11.10
CA THR A 90 -21.88 12.01 11.28
C THR A 90 -21.75 11.08 12.46
N TYR A 91 -20.63 10.37 12.54
CA TYR A 91 -20.29 9.51 13.65
C TYR A 91 -18.78 9.57 13.89
N ARG A 92 -18.35 9.18 15.08
CA ARG A 92 -16.93 9.10 15.47
C ARG A 92 -16.39 7.75 15.02
N GLU A 93 -16.07 7.63 13.74
CA GLU A 93 -15.57 6.40 13.12
C GLU A 93 -14.35 5.83 13.87
N ASP A 94 -13.49 6.73 14.39
CA ASP A 94 -12.34 6.41 15.22
C ASP A 94 -12.72 5.71 16.54
N LEU A 95 -13.85 6.08 17.14
CA LEU A 95 -14.33 5.45 18.37
C LEU A 95 -15.16 4.19 18.10
N TRP A 96 -15.83 4.13 16.95
CA TRP A 96 -16.57 2.92 16.53
C TRP A 96 -15.60 1.78 16.24
N GLY A 97 -14.47 2.08 15.60
CA GLY A 97 -13.39 1.12 15.35
C GLY A 97 -12.78 0.44 16.58
N GLU A 98 -13.01 0.98 17.78
CA GLU A 98 -12.49 0.47 19.05
C GLU A 98 -13.52 -0.33 19.86
N LEU A 99 -14.76 -0.42 19.38
CA LEU A 99 -15.82 -1.18 20.03
C LEU A 99 -15.53 -2.69 19.99
N HIS A 100 -16.15 -3.44 20.89
CA HIS A 100 -15.87 -4.85 21.08
C HIS A 100 -16.30 -5.73 19.89
N ASP A 101 -17.36 -5.36 19.20
CA ASP A 101 -17.89 -6.08 18.04
C ASP A 101 -16.92 -6.09 16.85
N TYR A 102 -16.09 -5.06 16.69
CA TYR A 102 -15.00 -5.02 15.70
C TYR A 102 -13.92 -6.09 15.94
N ARG A 103 -13.87 -6.70 17.13
CA ARG A 103 -12.95 -7.79 17.46
C ARG A 103 -13.64 -9.16 17.53
N GLU A 104 -14.90 -9.18 17.96
CA GLU A 104 -15.63 -10.42 18.25
C GLU A 104 -16.45 -10.95 17.06
N VAL A 105 -16.98 -10.06 16.21
CA VAL A 105 -17.79 -10.47 15.07
C VAL A 105 -16.90 -11.10 14.00
N PRO A 106 -17.21 -12.32 13.52
CA PRO A 106 -16.51 -12.91 12.38
C PRO A 106 -16.55 -11.99 11.16
N ILE A 107 -15.41 -11.84 10.47
CA ILE A 107 -15.31 -10.95 9.31
C ILE A 107 -16.28 -11.36 8.18
N GLU A 108 -16.56 -12.66 8.04
CA GLU A 108 -17.52 -13.18 7.06
C GLU A 108 -18.95 -12.69 7.32
N ASP A 109 -19.38 -12.57 8.57
CA ASP A 109 -20.71 -12.04 8.91
C ASP A 109 -20.85 -10.59 8.45
N THR A 110 -19.75 -9.82 8.52
CA THR A 110 -19.70 -8.43 8.04
C THR A 110 -19.71 -8.37 6.51
N LEU A 111 -19.02 -9.29 5.84
CA LEU A 111 -19.03 -9.40 4.38
C LEU A 111 -20.41 -9.80 3.84
N ASP A 112 -21.13 -10.68 4.55
CA ASP A 112 -22.51 -11.04 4.26
C ASP A 112 -23.46 -9.85 4.44
N LEU A 113 -23.30 -9.08 5.53
CA LEU A 113 -24.06 -7.84 5.76
C LEU A 113 -23.85 -6.84 4.62
N LEU A 114 -22.60 -6.59 4.22
CA LEU A 114 -22.25 -5.71 3.10
C LEU A 114 -22.93 -6.18 1.82
N GLU A 115 -22.87 -7.47 1.51
CA GLU A 115 -23.45 -8.01 0.28
C GLU A 115 -24.98 -7.82 0.22
N ILE A 116 -25.68 -8.10 1.33
CA ILE A 116 -27.12 -7.88 1.44
C ILE A 116 -27.45 -6.39 1.30
N LEU A 117 -26.70 -5.54 1.99
CA LEU A 117 -26.88 -4.10 1.95
C LEU A 117 -26.67 -3.54 0.54
N HIS A 118 -25.57 -3.91 -0.11
CA HIS A 118 -25.22 -3.51 -1.47
C HIS A 118 -26.29 -3.94 -2.47
N ARG A 119 -26.82 -5.17 -2.36
CA ARG A 119 -27.93 -5.64 -3.20
C ARG A 119 -29.16 -4.75 -3.04
N ARG A 120 -29.55 -4.41 -1.81
CA ARG A 120 -30.67 -3.49 -1.55
C ARG A 120 -30.39 -2.09 -2.08
N PHE A 121 -29.15 -1.64 -1.98
CA PHE A 121 -28.77 -0.31 -2.40
C PHE A 121 -28.77 -0.19 -3.94
N VAL A 122 -28.24 -1.18 -4.65
CA VAL A 122 -28.28 -1.25 -6.11
C VAL A 122 -29.73 -1.25 -6.62
N ILE A 123 -30.62 -2.04 -6.02
CA ILE A 123 -32.06 -2.03 -6.38
C ILE A 123 -32.67 -0.64 -6.20
N LEU A 124 -32.36 0.05 -5.09
CA LEU A 124 -32.82 1.43 -4.88
C LEU A 124 -32.30 2.36 -5.98
N LEU A 125 -31.00 2.33 -6.25
CA LEU A 125 -30.33 3.22 -7.21
C LEU A 125 -30.82 3.01 -8.64
N GLN A 126 -31.04 1.75 -9.05
CA GLN A 126 -31.57 1.42 -10.37
C GLN A 126 -33.01 1.90 -10.60
N GLY A 127 -33.77 2.13 -9.52
CA GLY A 127 -35.14 2.64 -9.58
C GLY A 127 -35.26 4.17 -9.60
N LEU A 128 -34.14 4.91 -9.49
CA LEU A 128 -34.18 6.37 -9.39
C LEU A 128 -34.21 7.06 -10.75
N SER A 129 -34.98 8.14 -10.86
CA SER A 129 -34.96 9.04 -12.02
C SER A 129 -33.74 9.99 -12.00
N PRO A 130 -33.36 10.59 -13.15
CA PRO A 130 -32.30 11.60 -13.20
C PRO A 130 -32.52 12.79 -12.26
N GLU A 131 -33.78 13.22 -12.07
CA GLU A 131 -34.15 14.30 -11.16
C GLU A 131 -33.95 13.89 -9.71
N GLN A 132 -34.22 12.62 -9.37
CA GLN A 132 -33.95 12.08 -8.04
C GLN A 132 -32.44 12.05 -7.75
N PHE A 133 -31.60 11.72 -8.72
CA PHE A 133 -30.14 11.81 -8.58
C PHE A 133 -29.63 13.25 -8.38
N SER A 134 -30.41 14.23 -8.84
CA SER A 134 -30.12 15.66 -8.63
C SER A 134 -30.53 16.17 -7.24
N ARG A 135 -31.27 15.38 -6.45
CA ARG A 135 -31.57 15.71 -5.05
C ARG A 135 -30.29 15.82 -4.25
N LYS A 136 -30.33 16.68 -3.23
CA LYS A 136 -29.15 17.07 -2.46
C LYS A 136 -29.19 16.53 -1.04
N LEU A 137 -28.00 16.39 -0.46
CA LEU A 137 -27.78 16.30 0.97
C LEU A 137 -26.64 17.22 1.37
N ARG A 138 -26.65 17.64 2.64
CA ARG A 138 -25.55 18.40 3.21
C ARG A 138 -24.63 17.49 4.00
N THR A 139 -23.34 17.60 3.77
CA THR A 139 -22.29 16.88 4.51
C THR A 139 -21.35 17.88 5.17
N LEU A 140 -20.72 17.51 6.28
CA LEU A 140 -19.71 18.36 6.90
C LEU A 140 -18.44 18.45 6.04
N ALA A 141 -18.10 17.39 5.31
CA ALA A 141 -16.86 17.30 4.55
C ALA A 141 -16.90 17.99 3.18
N LEU A 142 -18.03 17.88 2.45
CA LEU A 142 -18.15 18.35 1.06
C LEU A 142 -19.23 19.44 0.90
N GLY A 143 -19.88 19.85 1.98
CA GLY A 143 -21.01 20.78 1.92
C GLY A 143 -22.23 20.15 1.23
N SER A 144 -22.93 20.96 0.44
CA SER A 144 -24.14 20.54 -0.30
C SER A 144 -23.74 19.78 -1.57
N ILE A 145 -24.10 18.50 -1.65
CA ILE A 145 -23.76 17.61 -2.77
C ILE A 145 -25.00 16.92 -3.31
N THR A 146 -25.01 16.56 -4.59
CA THR A 146 -26.07 15.75 -5.20
C THR A 146 -25.92 14.27 -4.85
N LEU A 147 -26.96 13.48 -5.08
CA LEU A 147 -26.88 12.02 -4.97
C LEU A 147 -25.92 11.41 -6.01
N ASP A 148 -25.75 12.02 -7.19
CA ASP A 148 -24.71 11.61 -8.15
C ASP A 148 -23.29 11.76 -7.57
N THR A 149 -22.99 12.88 -6.89
CA THR A 149 -21.70 13.05 -6.21
C THR A 149 -21.55 12.11 -5.03
N ALA A 150 -22.61 11.89 -4.26
CA ALA A 150 -22.61 10.97 -3.12
C ALA A 150 -22.38 9.51 -3.56
N LEU A 151 -22.93 9.10 -4.71
CA LEU A 151 -22.74 7.77 -5.28
C LEU A 151 -21.28 7.53 -5.66
N GLN A 152 -20.66 8.51 -6.36
CA GLN A 152 -19.24 8.44 -6.67
C GLN A 152 -18.38 8.39 -5.39
N ARG A 153 -18.74 9.17 -4.36
CA ARG A 153 -18.03 9.17 -3.08
C ARG A 153 -18.13 7.84 -2.35
N PHE A 154 -19.29 7.19 -2.41
CA PHE A 154 -19.53 5.85 -1.85
C PHE A 154 -18.63 4.79 -2.49
N VAL A 155 -18.60 4.78 -3.82
CA VAL A 155 -17.76 3.85 -4.59
C VAL A 155 -16.27 4.12 -4.36
N TRP A 156 -15.83 5.39 -4.42
CA TRP A 156 -14.45 5.75 -4.14
C TRP A 156 -14.03 5.37 -2.71
N HIS A 157 -14.91 5.54 -1.72
CA HIS A 157 -14.62 5.19 -0.33
C HIS A 157 -14.30 3.70 -0.17
N ASN A 158 -15.14 2.86 -0.77
CA ASN A 158 -14.95 1.42 -0.77
C ASN A 158 -13.66 1.02 -1.49
N ARG A 159 -13.38 1.58 -2.67
CA ARG A 159 -12.11 1.36 -3.39
C ARG A 159 -10.89 1.81 -2.58
N HIS A 160 -10.98 2.97 -1.94
CA HIS A 160 -9.90 3.54 -1.15
C HIS A 160 -9.49 2.63 0.01
N HIS A 161 -10.47 2.14 0.77
CA HIS A 161 -10.22 1.21 1.88
C HIS A 161 -9.82 -0.19 1.42
N THR A 162 -10.39 -0.68 0.31
CA THR A 162 -9.95 -1.94 -0.32
C THR A 162 -8.47 -1.85 -0.71
N ALA A 163 -8.05 -0.73 -1.30
CA ALA A 163 -6.66 -0.48 -1.67
C ALA A 163 -5.73 -0.34 -0.45
N GLN A 164 -6.22 0.13 0.71
CA GLN A 164 -5.44 0.11 1.95
C GLN A 164 -5.17 -1.33 2.43
N ILE A 165 -6.18 -2.20 2.37
CA ILE A 165 -6.04 -3.63 2.70
C ILE A 165 -5.07 -4.30 1.72
N GLU A 166 -5.27 -4.09 0.42
CA GLU A 166 -4.43 -4.66 -0.64
C GLU A 166 -2.97 -4.21 -0.53
N SER A 167 -2.73 -2.92 -0.32
CA SER A 167 -1.37 -2.39 -0.15
C SER A 167 -0.71 -2.94 1.11
N SER A 168 -1.47 -3.14 2.19
CA SER A 168 -0.98 -3.79 3.40
C SER A 168 -0.58 -5.23 3.12
N TRP A 169 -1.47 -5.99 2.47
CA TRP A 169 -1.21 -7.37 2.10
C TRP A 169 0.01 -7.49 1.19
N TYR A 170 0.16 -6.63 0.17
CA TYR A 170 1.31 -6.66 -0.72
C TYR A 170 2.63 -6.42 0.02
N ARG A 171 2.68 -5.43 0.92
CA ARG A 171 3.83 -5.22 1.81
C ARG A 171 4.09 -6.42 2.72
N MET A 172 3.01 -7.08 3.18
CA MET A 172 3.04 -8.31 3.98
C MET A 172 3.18 -9.60 3.16
N SER A 173 3.24 -9.57 1.83
CA SER A 173 3.50 -10.75 0.99
C SER A 173 4.87 -10.68 0.32
N TRP A 174 5.44 -9.48 0.20
CA TRP A 174 6.76 -9.27 -0.39
C TRP A 174 7.91 -9.74 0.53
N SER A 175 8.71 -10.69 0.04
CA SER A 175 9.99 -11.09 0.63
C SER A 175 11.09 -10.80 -0.39
N GLY A 176 12.29 -10.49 0.06
CA GLY A 176 13.37 -10.10 -0.84
C GLY A 176 14.75 -10.25 -0.24
N SER A 177 15.76 -9.82 -0.98
CA SER A 177 17.14 -9.83 -0.53
C SER A 177 17.84 -8.53 -0.87
N ALA A 178 18.83 -8.19 -0.05
CA ALA A 178 19.68 -7.02 -0.25
C ALA A 178 21.15 -7.39 -0.07
N ALA A 179 22.03 -6.76 -0.83
CA ALA A 179 23.46 -7.06 -0.80
C ALA A 179 24.29 -5.90 -0.25
N ILE A 180 25.09 -6.18 0.77
CA ILE A 180 26.12 -5.27 1.25
C ILE A 180 27.45 -5.70 0.61
N CYS A 181 27.82 -4.97 -0.44
CA CYS A 181 29.03 -5.19 -1.23
C CYS A 181 29.99 -4.02 -1.07
N PHE A 182 31.29 -4.31 -1.03
CA PHE A 182 32.29 -3.26 -0.93
C PHE A 182 33.42 -3.40 -1.96
N ASN A 183 33.96 -2.26 -2.41
CA ASN A 183 35.10 -2.23 -3.33
C ASN A 183 36.46 -2.20 -2.57
N ALA A 184 37.58 -2.24 -3.27
CA ALA A 184 38.91 -2.24 -2.64
C ALA A 184 39.21 -0.97 -1.79
N SER A 185 38.60 0.17 -2.11
CA SER A 185 38.83 1.45 -1.40
C SER A 185 37.90 1.68 -0.21
N GLY A 186 37.09 0.70 0.19
CA GLY A 186 36.20 0.84 1.34
C GLY A 186 34.83 1.45 1.03
N GLY A 187 34.50 1.69 -0.25
CA GLY A 187 33.17 2.18 -0.65
C GLY A 187 32.12 1.08 -0.62
N LEU A 188 30.90 1.43 -0.21
CA LEU A 188 29.69 0.59 -0.24
C LEU A 188 29.00 0.72 -1.60
N LEU A 189 28.63 -0.40 -2.23
CA LEU A 189 27.85 -0.39 -3.45
C LEU A 189 26.43 0.11 -3.14
N MET A 190 26.00 1.16 -3.84
CA MET A 190 24.66 1.72 -3.71
C MET A 190 24.07 2.03 -5.07
N VAL A 191 22.74 2.01 -5.12
CA VAL A 191 21.93 2.39 -6.29
C VAL A 191 21.01 3.55 -5.94
N LEU A 192 20.84 4.49 -6.86
CA LEU A 192 19.85 5.55 -6.78
C LEU A 192 18.59 5.06 -7.50
N GLN A 193 17.48 4.95 -6.78
CA GLN A 193 16.24 4.34 -7.28
C GLN A 193 14.99 5.19 -7.03
N GLY A 194 13.92 4.91 -7.77
CA GLY A 194 12.57 5.42 -7.52
C GLY A 194 11.73 5.59 -8.79
N LYS A 195 10.39 5.62 -8.68
CA LYS A 195 9.54 5.78 -9.87
C LYS A 195 9.80 7.11 -10.60
N PRO A 196 9.46 7.23 -11.90
CA PRO A 196 9.73 8.44 -12.69
C PRO A 196 9.28 9.75 -12.04
N HIS A 197 8.16 9.74 -11.31
CA HIS A 197 7.57 10.93 -10.67
C HIS A 197 7.85 11.07 -9.17
N GLU A 198 8.69 10.21 -8.60
CA GLU A 198 9.06 10.23 -7.18
C GLU A 198 10.47 10.84 -6.98
N GLU A 199 10.72 11.38 -5.80
CA GLU A 199 12.07 11.75 -5.37
C GLU A 199 12.95 10.49 -5.34
N LYS A 200 14.15 10.60 -5.91
CA LYS A 200 15.07 9.46 -6.02
C LYS A 200 15.83 9.29 -4.72
N ARG A 201 15.97 8.04 -4.29
CA ARG A 201 16.56 7.70 -3.00
C ARG A 201 17.61 6.61 -3.15
N TRP A 202 18.59 6.65 -2.27
CA TRP A 202 19.69 5.69 -2.27
C TRP A 202 19.35 4.44 -1.46
N SER A 203 19.80 3.29 -1.95
CA SER A 203 19.78 2.04 -1.20
C SER A 203 20.99 1.18 -1.57
N VAL A 204 21.21 0.11 -0.82
CA VAL A 204 22.00 -1.02 -1.33
C VAL A 204 21.22 -1.73 -2.44
N PRO A 205 21.88 -2.47 -3.35
CA PRO A 205 21.18 -3.27 -4.34
C PRO A 205 20.27 -4.30 -3.67
N SER A 206 19.01 -4.35 -4.10
CA SER A 206 17.99 -5.15 -3.44
C SER A 206 16.76 -5.34 -4.31
N GLY A 207 16.09 -6.48 -4.19
CA GLY A 207 14.79 -6.64 -4.82
C GLY A 207 14.01 -7.86 -4.35
N GLY A 208 12.95 -8.14 -5.09
CA GLY A 208 11.91 -9.08 -4.70
C GLY A 208 12.28 -10.52 -5.01
N ARG A 209 12.01 -11.43 -4.08
CA ARG A 209 12.19 -12.86 -4.30
C ARG A 209 11.07 -13.40 -5.18
N GLU A 210 11.44 -14.14 -6.23
CA GLU A 210 10.46 -14.88 -7.02
C GLU A 210 9.94 -16.12 -6.27
N SER A 211 8.77 -16.64 -6.64
CA SER A 211 8.09 -17.71 -5.89
C SER A 211 8.91 -19.00 -5.72
N ASN A 212 9.84 -19.30 -6.64
CA ASN A 212 10.65 -20.53 -6.65
C ASN A 212 12.14 -20.28 -6.35
N GLU A 213 12.50 -19.11 -5.86
CA GLU A 213 13.89 -18.68 -5.70
C GLU A 213 14.32 -18.71 -4.22
N SER A 214 15.58 -19.02 -3.92
CA SER A 214 16.12 -18.85 -2.55
C SER A 214 16.40 -17.37 -2.25
N TYR A 215 16.62 -17.01 -0.99
CA TYR A 215 17.03 -15.64 -0.66
C TYR A 215 18.42 -15.34 -1.26
N GLU A 216 19.30 -16.33 -1.30
CA GLU A 216 20.63 -16.25 -1.88
C GLU A 216 20.57 -15.99 -3.39
N ASP A 217 19.79 -16.78 -4.13
CA ASP A 217 19.64 -16.64 -5.58
C ASP A 217 19.04 -15.26 -5.92
N CYS A 218 18.01 -14.84 -5.17
CA CYS A 218 17.40 -13.51 -5.30
C CYS A 218 18.45 -12.41 -5.11
N CYS A 219 19.27 -12.50 -4.06
CA CYS A 219 20.31 -11.52 -3.79
C CYS A 219 21.31 -11.39 -4.95
N ILE A 220 21.71 -12.52 -5.54
CA ILE A 220 22.69 -12.55 -6.64
C ILE A 220 22.07 -11.98 -7.91
N ARG A 221 20.83 -12.35 -8.23
CA ARG A 221 20.09 -11.89 -9.40
C ARG A 221 19.87 -10.37 -9.36
N GLU A 222 19.31 -9.86 -8.27
CA GLU A 222 18.96 -8.44 -8.10
C GLU A 222 20.21 -7.54 -8.21
N VAL A 223 21.33 -7.93 -7.59
CA VAL A 223 22.59 -7.17 -7.72
C VAL A 223 23.04 -7.12 -9.18
N PHE A 224 22.94 -8.23 -9.91
CA PHE A 224 23.33 -8.25 -11.31
C PHE A 224 22.39 -7.42 -12.18
N GLU A 225 21.08 -7.50 -11.97
CA GLU A 225 20.06 -6.73 -12.69
C GLU A 225 20.22 -5.23 -12.48
N GLU A 226 20.36 -4.78 -11.22
CA GLU A 226 20.45 -3.37 -10.90
C GLU A 226 21.81 -2.74 -11.20
N THR A 227 22.91 -3.51 -11.04
CA THR A 227 24.28 -2.94 -11.04
C THR A 227 25.21 -3.47 -12.12
N GLY A 228 24.89 -4.60 -12.76
CA GLY A 228 25.79 -5.29 -13.69
C GLY A 228 26.93 -6.07 -13.02
N TYR A 229 27.11 -5.95 -11.71
CA TYR A 229 28.11 -6.72 -10.97
C TYR A 229 27.65 -8.16 -10.71
N ARG A 230 28.60 -9.09 -10.77
CA ARG A 230 28.42 -10.48 -10.34
C ARG A 230 29.04 -10.63 -8.97
N ILE A 231 28.28 -11.20 -8.04
CA ILE A 231 28.73 -11.41 -6.66
C ILE A 231 28.78 -12.89 -6.27
N ARG A 232 29.61 -13.18 -5.28
CA ARG A 232 29.53 -14.39 -4.46
C ARG A 232 29.09 -13.98 -3.06
N LEU A 233 28.15 -14.69 -2.46
CA LEU A 233 27.72 -14.42 -1.09
C LEU A 233 28.72 -15.02 -0.09
N ALA A 234 29.17 -14.21 0.86
CA ALA A 234 30.03 -14.62 1.96
C ALA A 234 29.23 -15.09 3.19
N GLY A 235 27.94 -14.75 3.26
CA GLY A 235 27.03 -15.18 4.33
C GLY A 235 25.87 -14.20 4.54
N GLN A 236 24.81 -14.67 5.20
CA GLN A 236 23.71 -13.82 5.64
C GLN A 236 24.14 -12.99 6.86
N LEU A 237 23.87 -11.69 6.83
CA LEU A 237 24.20 -10.75 7.91
C LEU A 237 23.06 -10.66 8.92
N PHE A 238 21.85 -10.40 8.43
CA PHE A 238 20.65 -10.31 9.26
C PHE A 238 19.40 -10.45 8.39
N MET A 239 18.23 -10.58 9.04
CA MET A 239 16.94 -10.56 8.37
C MET A 239 16.12 -9.38 8.89
N LYS A 240 15.78 -8.44 8.01
CA LYS A 240 14.94 -7.27 8.34
C LYS A 240 13.47 -7.69 8.27
N GLN A 241 12.76 -7.44 9.36
CA GLN A 241 11.32 -7.76 9.51
C GLN A 241 10.98 -9.21 9.15
N GLU A 242 11.90 -10.16 9.36
CA GLU A 242 11.74 -11.59 9.01
C GLU A 242 11.46 -11.88 7.52
N ARG A 243 11.74 -10.93 6.62
CA ARG A 243 11.33 -11.00 5.20
C ARG A 243 12.38 -10.56 4.19
N ILE A 244 13.28 -9.66 4.59
CA ILE A 244 14.34 -9.16 3.73
C ILE A 244 15.67 -9.69 4.26
N ALA A 245 16.29 -10.61 3.54
CA ALA A 245 17.57 -11.16 3.92
C ALA A 245 18.71 -10.24 3.41
N TYR A 246 19.53 -9.73 4.33
CA TYR A 246 20.72 -8.97 3.98
C TYR A 246 21.91 -9.90 3.93
N PHE A 247 22.63 -9.91 2.81
CA PHE A 247 23.82 -10.73 2.62
C PHE A 247 25.07 -9.87 2.45
N ARG A 248 26.20 -10.41 2.86
CA ARG A 248 27.51 -9.88 2.48
C ARG A 248 27.88 -10.43 1.10
N GLY A 249 28.12 -9.55 0.14
CA GLY A 249 28.53 -9.92 -1.21
C GLY A 249 29.98 -9.53 -1.51
N GLU A 250 30.68 -10.41 -2.23
CA GLU A 250 32.00 -10.15 -2.80
C GLU A 250 31.88 -10.02 -4.32
N ILE A 251 32.37 -8.93 -4.88
CA ILE A 251 32.39 -8.73 -6.34
C ILE A 251 33.38 -9.72 -6.96
N VAL A 252 32.89 -10.60 -7.83
CA VAL A 252 33.68 -11.62 -8.53
C VAL A 252 33.79 -11.35 -10.03
N GLY A 253 33.06 -10.37 -10.55
CA GLY A 253 33.14 -9.93 -11.94
C GLY A 253 32.04 -8.94 -12.30
N GLY A 254 31.94 -8.64 -13.60
CA GLY A 254 31.03 -7.62 -14.12
C GLY A 254 31.62 -6.22 -14.08
N GLU A 255 30.93 -5.30 -14.73
CA GLU A 255 31.24 -3.87 -14.80
C GLU A 255 29.96 -3.09 -14.52
N PRO A 256 30.06 -1.87 -13.95
CA PRO A 256 28.88 -1.09 -13.58
C PRO A 256 28.04 -0.79 -14.83
N CYS A 257 26.84 -1.37 -14.87
CA CYS A 257 25.91 -1.24 -15.98
C CYS A 257 24.48 -1.26 -15.43
N ILE A 258 23.73 -0.19 -15.69
CA ILE A 258 22.30 -0.15 -15.35
C ILE A 258 21.59 -0.99 -16.39
N GLN A 259 21.08 -2.14 -15.96
CA GLN A 259 20.34 -3.10 -16.79
C GLN A 259 19.10 -3.61 -16.07
N ASP A 260 18.57 -2.76 -15.19
CA ASP A 260 17.39 -3.00 -14.37
C ASP A 260 16.16 -3.25 -15.25
N PRO A 261 15.55 -4.44 -15.19
CA PRO A 261 14.33 -4.76 -15.94
C PRO A 261 13.17 -3.80 -15.66
N ASP A 262 13.11 -3.25 -14.44
CA ASP A 262 12.01 -2.40 -13.98
C ASP A 262 12.18 -0.92 -14.40
N GLY A 263 13.39 -0.53 -14.82
CA GLY A 263 13.70 0.85 -15.24
C GLY A 263 13.59 1.88 -14.10
N LEU A 264 13.82 1.45 -12.86
CA LEU A 264 13.75 2.23 -11.63
C LEU A 264 15.12 2.64 -11.10
N ILE A 265 16.21 2.08 -11.62
CA ILE A 265 17.59 2.46 -11.26
C ILE A 265 18.12 3.60 -12.15
N TYR A 266 18.68 4.64 -11.51
CA TYR A 266 19.17 5.86 -12.16
C TYR A 266 20.68 6.06 -12.02
N GLU A 267 21.29 5.54 -10.96
CA GLU A 267 22.73 5.68 -10.71
C GLU A 267 23.26 4.47 -9.94
N ILE A 268 24.49 4.06 -10.23
CA ILE A 268 25.26 3.07 -9.46
C ILE A 268 26.50 3.80 -8.95
N ALA A 269 26.74 3.78 -7.64
CA ALA A 269 27.88 4.46 -7.05
C ALA A 269 28.46 3.68 -5.87
N TRP A 270 29.75 3.94 -5.62
CA TRP A 270 30.43 3.50 -4.41
C TRP A 270 30.42 4.66 -3.41
N LYS A 271 29.80 4.46 -2.23
CA LYS A 271 29.60 5.51 -1.24
C LYS A 271 30.46 5.29 0.01
N THR A 272 31.06 6.37 0.51
CA THR A 272 31.82 6.34 1.77
C THR A 272 30.90 6.46 2.99
N VAL A 273 31.46 6.28 4.19
CA VAL A 273 30.73 6.51 5.45
C VAL A 273 30.26 7.96 5.55
N GLU A 274 31.08 8.92 5.13
CA GLU A 274 30.77 10.35 5.16
C GLU A 274 29.62 10.68 4.23
N GLU A 275 29.64 10.17 2.99
CA GLU A 275 28.51 10.34 2.07
C GLU A 275 27.25 9.69 2.64
N LEU A 276 27.36 8.46 3.16
CA LEU A 276 26.24 7.71 3.72
C LEU A 276 25.60 8.39 4.94
N ARG A 277 26.21 9.41 5.57
CA ARG A 277 25.52 10.20 6.62
C ARG A 277 24.55 11.24 6.05
N GLU A 278 24.78 11.68 4.81
CA GLU A 278 24.06 12.79 4.18
C GLU A 278 23.08 12.31 3.10
N LEU A 279 23.22 11.09 2.58
CA LEU A 279 22.33 10.56 1.52
C LEU A 279 20.88 10.45 2.00
N GLU A 280 19.93 10.78 1.15
CA GLU A 280 18.52 10.44 1.36
C GLU A 280 18.29 8.96 1.05
N LEU A 281 18.03 8.15 2.08
CA LEU A 281 17.85 6.70 1.92
C LEU A 281 16.40 6.33 1.63
N SER A 282 16.22 5.26 0.86
CA SER A 282 14.90 4.62 0.70
C SER A 282 14.37 4.15 2.06
N PHE A 283 15.28 3.65 2.91
CA PHE A 283 15.01 3.17 4.26
C PHE A 283 15.99 3.82 5.24
N GLU A 284 15.54 4.82 5.98
CA GLU A 284 16.38 5.61 6.89
C GLU A 284 16.96 4.76 8.03
N GLU A 285 16.21 3.75 8.47
CA GLU A 285 16.61 2.81 9.50
C GLU A 285 17.80 1.91 9.11
N ASP A 286 18.13 1.80 7.81
CA ASP A 286 19.27 1.02 7.33
C ASP A 286 20.60 1.77 7.51
N ARG A 287 20.57 3.10 7.72
CA ARG A 287 21.78 3.93 7.79
C ARG A 287 22.78 3.43 8.83
N GLU A 288 22.33 3.26 10.07
CA GLU A 288 23.19 2.86 11.19
C GLU A 288 23.79 1.44 11.02
N PRO A 289 23.01 0.41 10.63
CA PRO A 289 23.58 -0.88 10.23
C PRO A 289 24.64 -0.77 9.13
N LEU A 290 24.37 -0.03 8.05
CA LEU A 290 25.28 0.11 6.92
C LEU A 290 26.60 0.80 7.31
N ILE A 291 26.52 1.88 8.10
CA ILE A 291 27.70 2.58 8.65
C ILE A 291 28.54 1.62 9.50
N ARG A 292 27.90 0.81 10.35
CA ARG A 292 28.59 -0.17 11.19
C ARG A 292 29.37 -1.18 10.35
N PHE A 293 28.75 -1.77 9.33
CA PHE A 293 29.43 -2.73 8.45
C PHE A 293 30.60 -2.11 7.68
N LEU A 294 30.47 -0.84 7.25
CA LEU A 294 31.57 -0.09 6.64
C LEU A 294 32.75 0.10 7.60
N GLN A 295 32.46 0.47 8.85
CA GLN A 295 33.49 0.72 9.87
C GLN A 295 34.19 -0.56 10.32
N GLU A 296 33.46 -1.65 10.55
CA GLU A 296 34.03 -2.96 10.92
C GLU A 296 35.03 -3.46 9.86
N ARG A 297 34.72 -3.25 8.58
CA ARG A 297 35.63 -3.58 7.49
C ARG A 297 36.92 -2.75 7.52
N ASN A 298 36.80 -1.44 7.72
CA ASN A 298 37.95 -0.55 7.74
C ASN A 298 38.84 -0.79 8.98
N GLY A 299 38.25 -1.24 10.10
CA GLY A 299 39.00 -1.67 11.29
C GLY A 299 39.76 -2.97 11.11
N ALA A 300 39.24 -3.92 10.32
CA ALA A 300 39.88 -5.22 10.08
C ALA A 300 41.12 -5.17 9.16
N GLY A 301 41.38 -4.03 8.49
CA GLY A 301 42.53 -3.84 7.60
C GLY A 301 43.75 -3.17 8.23
N GLY A 302 43.71 -2.87 9.54
CA GLY A 302 44.75 -2.11 10.26
C GLY A 302 45.78 -2.94 11.05
N GLU A 303 45.67 -4.27 11.07
CA GLU A 303 46.62 -5.16 11.74
C GLU A 303 47.31 -6.11 10.74
N THR A 304 48.27 -5.60 9.98
CA THR A 304 49.42 -6.35 9.44
C THR A 304 50.58 -5.42 9.12
#